data_AF-A0A9W9AMB2-F1
#
_entry.id   AF-A0A9W9AMB2-F1
#
_cell.length_a   1.000
_cell.length_b   1.000
_cell.length_c   1.000
_cell.angle_alpha   90.00
_cell.angle_beta   90.00
_cell.angle_gamma   90.00
#
_symmetry.space_group_name_H-M   'P 1'
#
loop_
_entity.id
_entity.type
_entity.pdbx_description
1 polymer ?
#
loop_
_entity_poly.entity_id
_entity_poly.type
_entity_poly.pdbx_seq_one_letter_code
_entity_poly.pdbx_strand_id
1 'polypeptide(L)'
;MTVFKRVVALSVLALAIVPFVSAGTVASKTNTSSSKTSESCSKSEFYFKEKDCCLPSGGPTPSSTHTPTPTPPSGKSCPPSSWYWSSEKECCLPKYPTPTPTPTPSSAHHTSTHTSPSSTPTSTPPPQCSNGWDWISSLLCCTPSSPSKPSSTPKPSATPNKGNGHHYKRAHVARTVPACPKGLDACPIAGSSLGDYECLDTSAELESCGGCASVGEGQDCTAIEGAWNVGCDRGSCKVYSCFAGFKLSSDGTSCIAL
;
A
#
# COMPACT_ATOMS: atom_id res chain seq x y z
N MET A 1 -43.56 19.48 34.22
CA MET A 1 -42.97 18.90 35.45
C MET A 1 -43.98 17.95 36.04
N THR A 2 -43.87 16.66 35.71
CA THR A 2 -44.75 15.60 36.20
C THR A 2 -43.87 14.60 36.95
N VAL A 3 -44.17 14.46 38.23
CA VAL A 3 -43.49 13.64 39.25
C VAL A 3 -44.15 12.25 39.29
N PHE A 4 -43.46 11.27 39.87
CA PHE A 4 -43.86 9.89 40.22
C PHE A 4 -43.61 8.85 39.11
N LYS A 5 -42.90 7.72 39.31
CA LYS A 5 -42.54 6.95 40.51
C LYS A 5 -41.27 6.14 40.21
N ARG A 6 -40.30 6.14 41.14
CA ARG A 6 -39.23 5.14 41.21
C ARG A 6 -39.71 3.99 42.08
N VAL A 7 -39.95 2.82 41.50
CA VAL A 7 -39.93 1.53 42.20
C VAL A 7 -39.43 0.50 41.19
N VAL A 8 -38.14 0.16 41.24
CA VAL A 8 -37.66 -1.11 40.66
C VAL A 8 -37.16 -1.92 41.84
N ALA A 9 -37.88 -3.00 42.08
CA ALA A 9 -37.69 -3.91 43.18
C ALA A 9 -36.37 -4.68 43.03
N LEU A 10 -35.66 -4.81 44.14
CA LEU A 10 -34.59 -5.78 44.36
C LEU A 10 -35.20 -7.19 44.39
N SER A 11 -34.78 -8.07 43.49
CA SER A 11 -35.00 -9.51 43.61
C SER A 11 -33.66 -10.22 43.72
N VAL A 12 -33.35 -10.61 44.95
CA VAL A 12 -32.26 -11.51 45.34
C VAL A 12 -32.67 -12.96 45.05
N LEU A 13 -31.66 -13.80 44.78
CA LEU A 13 -31.57 -15.24 45.08
C LEU A 13 -31.56 -16.20 43.87
N ALA A 14 -30.41 -16.81 43.58
CA ALA A 14 -30.15 -18.22 43.89
C ALA A 14 -28.76 -18.66 43.40
N LEU A 15 -27.96 -19.18 44.33
CA LEU A 15 -26.71 -19.90 44.12
C LEU A 15 -26.98 -21.24 43.44
N ALA A 16 -26.22 -21.56 42.40
CA ALA A 16 -25.98 -22.93 41.97
C ALA A 16 -24.47 -23.14 41.77
N ILE A 17 -23.88 -23.80 42.75
CA ILE A 17 -22.50 -24.29 42.74
C ILE A 17 -22.49 -25.56 41.89
N VAL A 18 -21.71 -25.57 40.80
CA VAL A 18 -21.38 -26.78 40.05
C VAL A 18 -19.90 -27.08 40.26
N PRO A 19 -19.54 -28.25 40.81
CA PRO A 19 -18.16 -28.71 40.81
C PRO A 19 -17.91 -29.48 39.51
N PHE A 20 -17.00 -29.01 38.67
CA PHE A 20 -16.40 -29.87 37.66
C PHE A 20 -14.88 -29.67 37.64
N VAL A 21 -14.22 -30.58 38.35
CA VAL A 21 -12.81 -30.88 38.20
C VAL A 21 -12.65 -31.61 36.88
N SER A 22 -11.84 -31.09 35.98
CA SER A 22 -11.21 -31.87 34.93
C SER A 22 -9.80 -31.34 34.79
N ALA A 23 -8.89 -32.02 35.47
CA ALA A 23 -7.46 -31.95 35.23
C ALA A 23 -7.21 -32.49 33.82
N GLY A 24 -7.37 -31.63 32.81
CA GLY A 24 -6.81 -31.84 31.49
C GLY A 24 -5.31 -31.66 31.62
N THR A 25 -4.57 -32.74 31.43
CA THR A 25 -3.14 -32.69 31.17
C THR A 25 -2.89 -31.65 30.09
N VAL A 26 -2.30 -30.52 30.46
CA VAL A 26 -1.54 -29.72 29.50
C VAL A 26 -0.37 -30.61 29.09
N ALA A 27 -0.58 -31.39 28.03
CA ALA A 27 0.53 -31.76 27.19
C ALA A 27 1.10 -30.42 26.71
N SER A 28 2.08 -29.92 27.46
CA SER A 28 3.11 -29.05 26.94
C SER A 28 3.61 -29.75 25.69
N LYS A 29 3.01 -29.43 24.54
CA LYS A 29 3.73 -29.51 23.28
C LYS A 29 4.92 -28.65 23.56
N THR A 30 6.04 -29.31 23.82
CA THR A 30 7.35 -28.69 23.75
C THR A 30 7.26 -27.75 22.56
N ASN A 31 7.50 -26.47 22.83
CA ASN A 31 7.74 -25.49 21.79
C ASN A 31 9.11 -25.88 21.20
N THR A 32 9.15 -27.07 20.60
CA THR A 32 10.15 -27.49 19.66
C THR A 32 9.83 -26.59 18.49
N SER A 33 10.53 -25.47 18.44
CA SER A 33 10.78 -24.72 17.23
C SER A 33 11.40 -25.68 16.22
N SER A 34 10.59 -26.59 15.69
CA SER A 34 10.91 -27.42 14.54
C SER A 34 10.95 -26.43 13.40
N SER A 35 12.16 -25.95 13.12
CA SER A 35 12.53 -25.34 11.86
C SER A 35 11.92 -26.18 10.74
N LYS A 36 10.79 -25.72 10.18
CA LYS A 36 10.14 -26.39 9.06
C LYS A 36 11.07 -26.24 7.87
N THR A 37 11.82 -27.31 7.57
CA THR A 37 12.56 -27.41 6.31
C THR A 37 11.57 -27.64 5.17
N SER A 38 12.01 -27.40 3.93
CA SER A 38 11.24 -27.65 2.71
C SER A 38 10.67 -29.07 2.60
N GLU A 39 11.20 -30.03 3.38
CA GLU A 39 10.77 -31.44 3.41
C GLU A 39 9.46 -31.68 4.19
N SER A 40 8.92 -30.66 4.86
CA SER A 40 7.69 -30.76 5.66
C SER A 40 6.40 -30.51 4.86
N CYS A 41 6.49 -30.05 3.61
CA CYS A 41 5.34 -29.80 2.75
C CYS A 41 4.98 -31.05 1.91
N SER A 42 3.70 -31.17 1.54
CA SER A 42 3.23 -32.28 0.71
C SER A 42 3.91 -32.27 -0.67
N LYS A 43 3.92 -33.39 -1.40
CA LYS A 43 4.57 -33.49 -2.73
C LYS A 43 4.11 -32.46 -3.78
N SER A 44 2.91 -31.89 -3.63
CA SER A 44 2.33 -30.86 -4.49
C SER A 44 2.45 -29.45 -3.92
N GLU A 45 3.18 -29.27 -2.81
CA GLU A 45 3.32 -28.02 -2.09
C GLU A 45 4.79 -27.65 -1.95
N PHE A 46 5.04 -26.36 -1.70
CA PHE A 46 6.38 -25.87 -1.38
C PHE A 46 6.31 -24.94 -0.17
N TYR A 47 7.40 -24.89 0.58
CA TYR A 47 7.49 -24.03 1.76
C TYR A 47 7.78 -22.58 1.36
N PHE A 48 6.96 -21.65 1.86
CA PHE A 48 7.14 -20.21 1.68
C PHE A 48 7.59 -19.58 2.99
N LYS A 49 8.87 -19.19 3.03
CA LYS A 49 9.55 -18.73 4.26
C LYS A 49 8.95 -17.44 4.83
N GLU A 50 8.50 -16.51 3.99
CA GLU A 50 8.02 -15.20 4.42
C GLU A 50 6.68 -15.28 5.19
N LYS A 51 5.91 -16.36 5.02
CA LYS A 51 4.65 -16.60 5.73
C LYS A 51 4.64 -17.90 6.54
N ASP A 52 5.81 -18.54 6.67
CA ASP A 52 6.02 -19.79 7.40
C ASP A 52 4.93 -20.85 7.13
N CYS A 53 4.62 -21.09 5.85
CA CYS A 53 3.54 -22.01 5.45
C CYS A 53 3.83 -22.75 4.15
N CYS A 54 3.17 -23.90 3.97
CA CYS A 54 3.18 -24.64 2.71
C CYS A 54 2.14 -24.05 1.75
N LEU A 55 2.53 -23.84 0.50
CA LEU A 55 1.68 -23.32 -0.57
C LEU A 55 1.53 -24.35 -1.68
N PRO A 56 0.34 -24.51 -2.29
CA PRO A 56 0.16 -25.39 -3.43
C PRO A 56 0.93 -24.88 -4.64
N SER A 57 1.63 -25.80 -5.31
CA SER A 57 2.31 -25.52 -6.58
C SER A 57 1.27 -25.24 -7.66
N GLY A 58 1.41 -24.12 -8.37
CA GLY A 58 0.43 -23.58 -9.32
C GLY A 58 -0.56 -22.58 -8.71
N GLY A 59 -0.55 -22.39 -7.39
CA GLY A 59 -1.53 -21.56 -6.68
C GLY A 59 -2.83 -22.30 -6.37
N PRO A 60 -3.87 -21.58 -5.89
CA PRO A 60 -5.14 -22.19 -5.54
C PRO A 60 -5.79 -22.74 -6.81
N THR A 61 -6.02 -24.05 -6.86
CA THR A 61 -6.89 -24.63 -7.87
C THR A 61 -8.32 -24.18 -7.57
N PRO A 62 -9.13 -23.82 -8.58
CA PRO A 62 -10.56 -23.62 -8.39
C PRO A 62 -11.18 -24.98 -7.99
N SER A 63 -11.13 -25.28 -6.70
CA SER A 63 -11.64 -26.52 -6.15
C SER A 63 -13.17 -26.43 -6.12
N SER A 64 -13.83 -27.06 -7.10
CA SER A 64 -15.22 -27.59 -7.15
C SER A 64 -16.41 -26.77 -6.59
N THR A 65 -16.20 -25.61 -6.00
CA THR A 65 -17.21 -24.83 -5.30
C THR A 65 -16.94 -23.38 -5.63
N HIS A 66 -17.29 -22.99 -6.85
CA HIS A 66 -17.72 -21.63 -7.25
C HIS A 66 -17.10 -20.46 -6.46
N THR A 67 -15.79 -20.45 -6.23
CA THR A 67 -15.12 -19.37 -5.50
C THR A 67 -14.10 -18.78 -6.45
N PRO A 68 -14.36 -17.59 -7.01
CA PRO A 68 -13.38 -16.91 -7.85
C PRO A 68 -12.11 -16.66 -7.03
N THR A 69 -10.95 -16.71 -7.67
CA THR A 69 -9.69 -16.31 -7.04
C THR A 69 -9.88 -14.92 -6.44
N PRO A 70 -9.62 -14.75 -5.13
CA PRO A 70 -9.90 -13.48 -4.50
C PRO A 70 -9.02 -12.39 -5.12
N THR A 71 -9.62 -11.23 -5.38
CA THR A 71 -8.91 -10.07 -5.93
C THR A 71 -8.36 -9.24 -4.77
N PRO A 72 -7.14 -8.69 -4.87
CA PRO A 72 -6.63 -7.75 -3.87
C PRO A 72 -7.59 -6.58 -3.59
N PRO A 73 -7.60 -6.04 -2.36
CA PRO A 73 -8.31 -4.80 -2.05
C PRO A 73 -7.68 -3.59 -2.75
N SER A 74 -8.38 -2.45 -2.76
CA SER A 74 -7.90 -1.21 -3.38
C SER A 74 -6.50 -0.81 -2.89
N GLY A 75 -5.66 -0.33 -3.81
CA GLY A 75 -4.28 0.04 -3.51
C GLY A 75 -3.32 -1.14 -3.30
N LYS A 76 -3.78 -2.38 -3.53
CA LYS A 76 -2.97 -3.60 -3.49
C LYS A 76 -3.05 -4.31 -4.84
N SER A 77 -1.93 -4.85 -5.29
CA SER A 77 -1.88 -5.73 -6.45
C SER A 77 -0.83 -6.81 -6.25
N CYS A 78 -0.91 -7.89 -7.01
CA CYS A 78 0.10 -8.92 -7.02
C CYS A 78 0.97 -8.83 -8.28
N PRO A 79 2.26 -9.19 -8.18
CA PRO A 79 3.12 -9.34 -9.35
C PRO A 79 2.44 -10.20 -10.42
N PRO A 80 2.51 -9.80 -11.70
CA PRO A 80 1.81 -10.50 -12.77
C PRO A 80 2.31 -11.94 -12.91
N SER A 81 1.41 -12.83 -13.36
CA SER A 81 1.64 -14.23 -13.75
C SER A 81 2.01 -15.23 -12.65
N SER A 82 2.94 -14.89 -11.75
CA SER A 82 3.56 -15.83 -10.81
C SER A 82 3.12 -15.66 -9.35
N TRP A 83 2.26 -14.70 -9.06
CA TRP A 83 1.71 -14.45 -7.72
C TRP A 83 0.18 -14.42 -7.75
N TYR A 84 -0.44 -14.67 -6.61
CA TYR A 84 -1.89 -14.59 -6.41
C TYR A 84 -2.20 -13.98 -5.06
N TRP A 85 -3.38 -13.39 -4.92
CA TRP A 85 -3.82 -12.82 -3.65
C TRP A 85 -4.44 -13.89 -2.75
N SER A 86 -4.12 -13.84 -1.46
CA SER A 86 -4.79 -14.62 -0.42
C SER A 86 -5.54 -13.68 0.51
N SER A 87 -6.87 -13.80 0.57
CA SER A 87 -7.68 -13.07 1.54
C SER A 87 -7.46 -13.55 2.97
N GLU A 88 -7.02 -14.79 3.17
CA GLU A 88 -6.73 -15.33 4.50
C GLU A 88 -5.44 -14.75 5.09
N LYS A 89 -4.42 -14.57 4.24
CA LYS A 89 -3.10 -14.05 4.67
C LYS A 89 -2.93 -12.56 4.39
N GLU A 90 -3.95 -11.93 3.81
CA GLU A 90 -4.03 -10.54 3.36
C GLU A 90 -2.78 -10.07 2.60
N CYS A 91 -2.28 -10.93 1.70
CA CYS A 91 -1.06 -10.64 0.94
C CYS A 91 -0.98 -11.44 -0.36
N CYS A 92 0.01 -11.11 -1.19
CA CYS A 92 0.35 -11.90 -2.37
C CYS A 92 1.24 -13.09 -1.99
N LEU A 93 0.91 -14.25 -2.53
CA LEU A 93 1.64 -15.50 -2.36
C LEU A 93 2.13 -15.99 -3.74
N PRO A 94 3.34 -16.56 -3.83
CA PRO A 94 3.85 -17.08 -5.09
C PRO A 94 3.10 -18.36 -5.48
N LYS A 95 2.93 -18.58 -6.78
CA LYS A 95 2.37 -19.82 -7.34
C LYS A 95 3.41 -20.94 -7.39
N TYR A 96 4.70 -20.61 -7.41
CA TYR A 96 5.79 -21.55 -7.57
C TYR A 96 6.94 -21.17 -6.63
N PRO A 97 7.77 -22.14 -6.20
CA PRO A 97 8.98 -21.82 -5.44
C PRO A 97 9.89 -20.90 -6.25
N THR A 98 10.47 -19.90 -5.60
CA THR A 98 11.45 -19.03 -6.23
C THR A 98 12.67 -19.88 -6.63
N PRO A 99 13.18 -19.79 -7.87
CA PRO A 99 14.35 -20.54 -8.25
C PRO A 99 15.51 -20.14 -7.34
N THR A 100 16.05 -21.09 -6.59
CA THR A 100 17.26 -20.89 -5.81
C THR A 100 18.36 -20.43 -6.77
N PRO A 101 19.03 -19.29 -6.54
CA PRO A 101 20.16 -18.89 -7.37
C PRO A 101 21.17 -20.03 -7.31
N THR A 102 21.39 -20.71 -8.43
CA THR A 102 22.40 -21.75 -8.53
C THR A 102 23.73 -21.06 -8.24
N PRO A 103 24.52 -21.52 -7.24
CA PRO A 103 25.81 -20.91 -6.98
C PRO A 103 26.67 -21.12 -8.24
N THR A 104 26.88 -20.05 -9.02
CA THR A 104 27.93 -20.03 -10.02
C THR A 104 29.24 -20.27 -9.28
N PRO A 105 30.05 -21.28 -9.66
CA PRO A 105 31.36 -21.47 -9.07
C PRO A 105 32.23 -20.26 -9.44
N SER A 106 32.29 -19.28 -8.53
CA SER A 106 33.21 -18.16 -8.65
C SER A 106 34.61 -18.71 -8.45
N SER A 107 35.38 -18.70 -9.52
CA SER A 107 36.80 -19.02 -9.50
C SER A 107 37.50 -18.21 -8.41
N ALA A 108 38.33 -18.92 -7.65
CA ALA A 108 39.08 -18.43 -6.50
C ALA A 108 40.06 -17.29 -6.87
N HIS A 109 40.58 -16.66 -5.80
CA HIS A 109 41.49 -15.51 -5.72
C HIS A 109 40.71 -14.19 -5.75
N HIS A 110 40.67 -13.36 -4.70
CA HIS A 110 41.79 -12.81 -3.94
C HIS A 110 41.43 -12.51 -2.46
N THR A 111 42.50 -12.23 -1.71
CA THR A 111 42.77 -12.37 -0.27
C THR A 111 41.99 -11.45 0.69
N SER A 112 41.81 -11.97 1.93
CA SER A 112 41.18 -11.41 3.13
C SER A 112 41.44 -9.94 3.49
N THR A 113 40.46 -9.29 4.12
CA THR A 113 40.55 -8.76 5.51
C THR A 113 39.15 -8.56 6.12
N HIS A 114 39.04 -8.78 7.43
CA HIS A 114 37.83 -8.96 8.23
C HIS A 114 37.06 -7.67 8.56
N THR A 115 35.71 -7.69 8.50
CA THR A 115 34.83 -7.06 9.53
C THR A 115 33.38 -7.62 9.49
N SER A 116 32.94 -8.18 10.62
CA SER A 116 31.58 -8.52 11.12
C SER A 116 30.48 -9.23 10.28
N PRO A 117 29.70 -10.16 10.90
CA PRO A 117 28.65 -10.92 10.23
C PRO A 117 27.24 -10.35 10.51
N SER A 118 26.52 -9.90 9.48
CA SER A 118 25.06 -10.09 9.38
C SER A 118 24.55 -9.66 8.00
N SER A 119 23.57 -10.40 7.50
CA SER A 119 22.92 -10.34 6.19
C SER A 119 23.75 -10.84 5.01
N THR A 120 23.73 -12.16 4.83
CA THR A 120 23.80 -12.79 3.51
C THR A 120 22.68 -12.22 2.63
N PRO A 121 22.95 -11.49 1.54
CA PRO A 121 21.92 -11.21 0.56
C PRO A 121 21.67 -12.51 -0.21
N THR A 122 20.56 -13.19 0.11
CA THR A 122 20.00 -14.17 -0.81
C THR A 122 19.57 -13.38 -2.04
N SER A 123 20.42 -13.38 -3.08
CA SER A 123 20.38 -12.54 -4.29
C SER A 123 19.24 -12.95 -5.25
N THR A 124 18.00 -13.02 -4.76
CA THR A 124 16.84 -13.08 -5.64
C THR A 124 16.22 -11.69 -5.71
N PRO A 125 16.13 -11.07 -6.90
CA PRO A 125 15.51 -9.76 -7.01
C PRO A 125 14.05 -9.82 -6.50
N PRO A 126 13.55 -8.76 -5.86
CA PRO A 126 12.15 -8.71 -5.45
C PRO A 126 11.24 -8.90 -6.67
N PRO A 127 10.04 -9.47 -6.48
CA PRO A 127 9.14 -9.70 -7.59
C PRO A 127 8.76 -8.37 -8.24
N GLN A 128 8.62 -8.40 -9.56
CA GLN A 128 8.38 -7.20 -10.35
C GLN A 128 6.88 -6.91 -10.40
N CYS A 129 6.50 -5.66 -10.14
CA CYS A 129 5.12 -5.21 -10.20
C CYS A 129 4.80 -4.62 -11.58
N SER A 130 3.51 -4.35 -11.84
CA SER A 130 3.09 -3.58 -13.02
C SER A 130 3.70 -2.18 -13.01
N ASN A 131 3.77 -1.54 -14.18
CA ASN A 131 4.32 -0.17 -14.31
C ASN A 131 3.65 0.79 -13.32
N GLY A 132 4.46 1.55 -12.57
CA GLY A 132 3.98 2.50 -11.56
C GLY A 132 3.55 1.86 -10.24
N TRP A 133 3.99 0.63 -9.96
CA TRP A 133 3.76 -0.05 -8.69
C TRP A 133 5.09 -0.55 -8.10
N ASP A 134 5.24 -0.42 -6.79
CA ASP A 134 6.42 -0.88 -6.05
C ASP A 134 6.09 -2.10 -5.19
N TRP A 135 7.01 -3.06 -5.16
CA TRP A 135 6.91 -4.21 -4.28
C TRP A 135 7.27 -3.82 -2.84
N ILE A 136 6.32 -3.99 -1.93
CA ILE A 136 6.51 -3.74 -0.50
C ILE A 136 6.73 -5.08 0.21
N SER A 137 7.99 -5.41 0.49
CA SER A 137 8.37 -6.70 1.12
C SER A 137 7.74 -6.94 2.49
N SER A 138 7.43 -5.90 3.26
CA SER A 138 6.75 -6.03 4.55
C SER A 138 5.27 -6.36 4.43
N LEU A 139 4.65 -5.97 3.32
CA LEU A 139 3.23 -6.20 3.04
C LEU A 139 3.02 -7.36 2.05
N LEU A 140 4.10 -7.87 1.46
CA LEU A 140 4.10 -8.88 0.41
C LEU A 140 3.07 -8.56 -0.69
N CYS A 141 3.07 -7.33 -1.18
CA CYS A 141 2.19 -6.89 -2.25
C CYS A 141 2.80 -5.71 -3.01
N CYS A 142 2.30 -5.49 -4.22
CA CYS A 142 2.51 -4.27 -4.97
C CYS A 142 1.57 -3.19 -4.43
N THR A 143 2.08 -1.99 -4.22
CA THR A 143 1.28 -0.77 -3.99
C THR A 143 1.59 0.25 -5.08
N PRO A 144 0.70 1.22 -5.36
CA PRO A 144 1.04 2.31 -6.26
C PRO A 144 2.35 2.94 -5.82
N SER A 145 3.26 3.11 -6.77
CA SER A 145 4.49 3.85 -6.52
C SER A 145 4.11 5.24 -6.06
N SER A 146 4.66 5.68 -4.93
CA SER A 146 4.62 7.11 -4.63
C SER A 146 5.29 7.85 -5.79
N PRO A 147 4.77 9.00 -6.25
CA PRO A 147 5.43 9.79 -7.27
C PRO A 147 6.85 10.05 -6.79
N SER A 148 7.81 9.37 -7.41
CA SER A 148 9.20 9.45 -7.03
C SER A 148 9.62 10.86 -7.41
N LYS A 149 9.80 11.71 -6.40
CA LYS A 149 10.56 12.95 -6.53
C LYS A 149 11.77 12.64 -7.41
N PRO A 150 11.97 13.32 -8.56
CA PRO A 150 13.14 13.06 -9.38
C PRO A 150 14.38 13.30 -8.51
N SER A 151 15.12 12.23 -8.25
CA SER A 151 16.45 12.27 -7.66
C SER A 151 17.42 12.80 -8.71
N SER A 152 17.27 14.08 -9.02
CA SER A 152 18.32 14.89 -9.61
C SER A 152 18.41 16.10 -8.71
N THR A 153 19.41 16.13 -7.84
CA THR A 153 19.94 17.38 -7.32
C THR A 153 20.29 18.24 -8.53
N PRO A 154 19.55 19.32 -8.84
CA PRO A 154 19.98 20.23 -9.88
C PRO A 154 21.16 20.97 -9.28
N LYS A 155 22.37 20.64 -9.74
CA LYS A 155 23.53 21.49 -9.54
C LYS A 155 23.16 22.88 -10.08
N PRO A 156 23.12 23.95 -9.27
CA PRO A 156 22.91 25.27 -9.83
C PRO A 156 24.17 25.67 -10.60
N SER A 157 24.08 25.66 -11.93
CA SER A 157 25.00 26.41 -12.79
C SER A 157 24.45 27.83 -12.92
N ALA A 158 24.86 28.71 -12.02
CA ALA A 158 24.82 30.15 -12.24
C ALA A 158 25.84 30.83 -11.33
N THR A 159 27.03 31.07 -11.87
CA THR A 159 27.95 32.09 -11.35
C THR A 159 27.27 33.47 -11.50
N PRO A 160 27.18 34.31 -10.45
CA PRO A 160 26.66 35.66 -10.60
C PRO A 160 27.71 36.52 -11.28
N ASN A 161 27.43 36.95 -12.51
CA ASN A 161 28.23 37.98 -13.17
C ASN A 161 28.01 39.31 -12.45
N LYS A 162 29.06 39.89 -11.86
CA LYS A 162 29.04 41.21 -11.22
C LYS A 162 28.92 42.29 -12.30
N GLY A 163 27.68 42.67 -12.62
CA GLY A 163 27.35 43.85 -13.42
C GLY A 163 27.09 45.04 -12.51
N ASN A 164 27.90 46.09 -12.69
CA ASN A 164 27.93 47.32 -11.92
C ASN A 164 26.79 48.27 -12.31
N GLY A 165 26.18 48.95 -11.32
CA GLY A 165 25.63 50.29 -11.49
C GLY A 165 24.23 50.48 -12.09
N HIS A 166 23.44 51.28 -11.37
CA HIS A 166 22.47 52.28 -11.81
C HIS A 166 21.04 52.09 -11.29
N HIS A 167 20.65 53.06 -10.47
CA HIS A 167 19.39 53.19 -9.77
C HIS A 167 18.23 53.36 -10.75
N TYR A 168 17.37 52.36 -10.85
CA TYR A 168 16.00 52.53 -11.30
C TYR A 168 15.07 51.98 -10.22
N LYS A 169 14.13 52.82 -9.77
CA LYS A 169 13.06 52.46 -8.83
C LYS A 169 12.31 51.27 -9.41
N ARG A 170 12.58 50.07 -8.89
CA ARG A 170 11.88 48.85 -9.31
C ARG A 170 10.56 48.82 -8.55
N ALA A 171 9.48 49.18 -9.24
CA ALA A 171 8.13 48.91 -8.81
C ALA A 171 8.04 47.44 -8.34
N HIS A 172 7.25 47.19 -7.30
CA HIS A 172 6.99 45.87 -6.71
C HIS A 172 6.26 44.94 -7.69
N VAL A 173 6.88 44.62 -8.82
CA VAL A 173 6.49 43.49 -9.64
C VAL A 173 7.08 42.27 -8.94
N ALA A 174 6.21 41.59 -8.19
CA ALA A 174 6.46 40.31 -7.56
C ALA A 174 7.19 39.41 -8.56
N ARG A 175 8.48 39.19 -8.33
CA ARG A 175 9.15 38.04 -8.90
C ARG A 175 8.55 36.84 -8.16
N THR A 176 7.51 36.27 -8.74
CA THR A 176 6.98 34.95 -8.37
C THR A 176 8.13 33.95 -8.56
N VAL A 177 8.91 33.76 -7.49
CA VAL A 177 9.63 32.50 -7.29
C VAL A 177 8.55 31.43 -7.44
N PRO A 178 8.73 30.40 -8.30
CA PRO A 178 7.78 29.29 -8.33
C PRO A 178 7.65 28.77 -6.91
N ALA A 179 6.44 28.87 -6.34
CA ALA A 179 6.17 28.45 -4.97
C ALA A 179 6.51 26.95 -4.78
N CYS A 180 6.39 26.17 -5.87
CA CYS A 180 6.72 24.75 -5.94
C CYS A 180 7.77 24.43 -7.03
N PRO A 181 8.47 23.28 -6.92
CA PRO A 181 9.26 22.74 -8.02
C PRO A 181 8.44 22.63 -9.32
N LYS A 182 9.13 22.61 -10.46
CA LYS A 182 8.46 22.47 -11.77
C LYS A 182 7.60 21.21 -11.82
N GLY A 183 6.39 21.34 -12.38
CA GLY A 183 5.45 20.23 -12.54
C GLY A 183 4.62 19.93 -11.29
N LEU A 184 4.67 20.79 -10.27
CA LEU A 184 3.81 20.72 -9.09
C LEU A 184 3.04 22.03 -8.95
N ASP A 185 1.82 21.94 -8.42
CA ASP A 185 0.95 23.07 -8.14
C ASP A 185 1.02 23.43 -6.65
N ALA A 186 1.05 24.73 -6.37
CA ALA A 186 1.03 25.25 -5.00
C ALA A 186 -0.42 25.37 -4.52
N CYS A 187 -0.91 24.32 -3.86
CA CYS A 187 -2.27 24.27 -3.35
C CYS A 187 -2.37 24.89 -1.96
N PRO A 188 -3.21 25.93 -1.76
CA PRO A 188 -3.39 26.53 -0.46
C PRO A 188 -3.94 25.53 0.55
N ILE A 189 -3.39 25.52 1.77
CA ILE A 189 -3.91 24.67 2.84
C ILE A 189 -5.09 25.38 3.50
N ALA A 190 -6.28 24.81 3.37
CA ALA A 190 -7.49 25.37 3.98
C ALA A 190 -7.33 25.46 5.51
N GLY A 191 -7.63 26.62 6.08
CA GLY A 191 -7.51 26.87 7.53
C GLY A 191 -6.14 27.36 8.00
N SER A 192 -5.12 27.43 7.14
CA SER A 192 -3.88 28.15 7.48
C SER A 192 -4.07 29.66 7.28
N SER A 193 -3.77 30.43 8.33
CA SER A 193 -3.89 31.90 8.32
C SER A 193 -2.72 32.62 7.63
N LEU A 194 -1.68 31.89 7.22
CA LEU A 194 -0.41 32.45 6.77
C LEU A 194 -0.15 32.33 5.27
N GLY A 195 -1.13 31.86 4.49
CA GLY A 195 -0.95 31.62 3.06
C GLY A 195 -0.05 30.41 2.79
N ASP A 196 -0.04 29.44 3.72
CA ASP A 196 0.69 28.20 3.53
C ASP A 196 0.11 27.40 2.37
N TYR A 197 1.00 26.75 1.64
CA TYR A 197 0.67 25.93 0.49
C TYR A 197 1.39 24.59 0.57
N GLU A 198 0.77 23.57 0.02
CA GLU A 198 1.38 22.28 -0.25
C GLU A 198 1.64 22.13 -1.74
N CYS A 199 2.73 21.46 -2.10
CA CYS A 199 3.07 21.21 -3.49
C CYS A 199 2.53 19.84 -3.91
N LEU A 200 1.48 19.84 -4.73
CA LEU A 200 0.79 18.63 -5.19
C LEU A 200 1.01 18.41 -6.69
N ASP A 201 1.03 17.14 -7.10
CA ASP A 201 0.91 16.76 -8.51
C ASP A 201 -0.57 16.57 -8.83
N THR A 202 -1.26 17.64 -9.20
CA THR A 202 -2.71 17.61 -9.48
C THR A 202 -3.07 16.74 -10.69
N SER A 203 -2.08 16.28 -11.46
CA SER A 203 -2.33 15.37 -12.58
C SER A 203 -2.56 13.92 -12.14
N ALA A 204 -2.16 13.57 -10.91
CA ALA A 204 -2.22 12.22 -10.36
C ALA A 204 -2.74 12.16 -8.91
N GLU A 205 -2.88 13.29 -8.22
CA GLU A 205 -3.39 13.36 -6.84
C GLU A 205 -4.91 13.12 -6.81
N LEU A 206 -5.36 12.24 -5.90
CA LEU A 206 -6.77 11.81 -5.84
C LEU A 206 -7.68 12.89 -5.26
N GLU A 207 -7.21 13.57 -4.21
CA GLU A 207 -7.98 14.55 -3.44
C GLU A 207 -7.93 15.96 -4.04
N SER A 208 -7.12 16.16 -5.07
CA SER A 208 -6.90 17.43 -5.77
C SER A 208 -6.61 17.17 -7.25
N CYS A 209 -7.47 16.35 -7.86
CA CYS A 209 -7.32 15.96 -9.24
C CYS A 209 -7.74 17.09 -10.18
N GLY A 210 -6.87 17.45 -11.11
CA GLY A 210 -7.09 18.51 -12.10
C GLY A 210 -6.85 19.94 -11.57
N GLY A 211 -6.59 20.09 -10.27
CA GLY A 211 -6.31 21.37 -9.64
C GLY A 211 -6.42 21.30 -8.13
N CYS A 212 -6.21 22.42 -7.45
CA CYS A 212 -6.27 22.46 -5.99
C CYS A 212 -7.73 22.40 -5.50
N ALA A 213 -8.13 21.30 -4.86
CA ALA A 213 -9.49 21.13 -4.36
C ALA A 213 -9.84 22.16 -3.26
N SER A 214 -8.85 22.62 -2.50
CA SER A 214 -9.02 23.63 -1.45
C SER A 214 -9.56 24.98 -1.94
N VAL A 215 -9.40 25.27 -3.22
CA VAL A 215 -9.92 26.49 -3.88
C VAL A 215 -10.96 26.19 -4.97
N GLY A 216 -11.37 24.92 -5.10
CA GLY A 216 -12.38 24.49 -6.06
C GLY A 216 -11.90 24.37 -7.51
N GLU A 217 -10.58 24.41 -7.75
CA GLU A 217 -9.99 24.25 -9.09
C GLU A 217 -9.74 22.78 -9.46
N GLY A 218 -9.82 21.87 -8.48
CA GLY A 218 -9.80 20.42 -8.71
C GLY A 218 -10.84 19.69 -7.88
N GLN A 219 -10.89 18.38 -8.08
CA GLN A 219 -11.90 17.50 -7.50
C GLN A 219 -11.25 16.39 -6.69
N ASP A 220 -11.88 16.04 -5.58
CA ASP A 220 -11.62 14.81 -4.85
C ASP A 220 -12.33 13.64 -5.56
N CYS A 221 -11.56 12.76 -6.19
CA CYS A 221 -12.09 11.60 -6.89
C CYS A 221 -12.61 10.51 -5.93
N THR A 222 -12.20 10.49 -4.66
CA THR A 222 -12.66 9.51 -3.67
C THR A 222 -14.07 9.82 -3.16
N ALA A 223 -14.51 11.07 -3.30
CA ALA A 223 -15.88 11.51 -3.01
C ALA A 223 -16.91 11.13 -4.09
N ILE A 224 -16.53 10.44 -5.18
CA ILE A 224 -17.48 10.03 -6.23
C ILE A 224 -18.48 9.01 -5.69
N GLU A 225 -19.76 9.37 -5.70
CA GLU A 225 -20.83 8.53 -5.17
C GLU A 225 -20.92 7.18 -5.89
N GLY A 226 -21.01 6.11 -5.11
CA GLY A 226 -21.14 4.74 -5.63
C GLY A 226 -19.86 4.17 -6.25
N ALA A 227 -18.76 4.93 -6.31
CA ALA A 227 -17.48 4.45 -6.81
C ALA A 227 -16.72 3.62 -5.77
N TRP A 228 -16.26 2.43 -6.17
CA TRP A 228 -15.43 1.55 -5.34
C TRP A 228 -13.94 1.75 -5.61
N ASN A 229 -13.57 2.00 -6.86
CA ASN A 229 -12.18 2.18 -7.26
C ASN A 229 -12.09 3.36 -8.22
N VAL A 230 -11.27 4.34 -7.84
CA VAL A 230 -11.10 5.60 -8.55
C VAL A 230 -9.61 5.91 -8.76
N GLY A 231 -9.32 6.79 -9.72
CA GLY A 231 -7.99 7.29 -10.01
C GLY A 231 -8.05 8.73 -10.50
N CYS A 232 -6.93 9.44 -10.35
CA CYS A 232 -6.68 10.67 -11.10
C CYS A 232 -5.76 10.33 -12.27
N ASP A 233 -6.26 10.48 -13.50
CA ASP A 233 -5.47 10.26 -14.71
C ASP A 233 -5.39 11.57 -15.49
N ARG A 234 -4.18 12.14 -15.58
CA ARG A 234 -3.89 13.37 -16.31
C ARG A 234 -4.80 14.54 -15.92
N GLY A 235 -5.08 14.66 -14.63
CA GLY A 235 -5.93 15.71 -14.06
C GLY A 235 -7.43 15.48 -14.27
N SER A 236 -7.85 14.24 -14.53
CA SER A 236 -9.26 13.88 -14.66
C SER A 236 -9.58 12.66 -13.80
N CYS A 237 -10.65 12.74 -13.01
CA CYS A 237 -11.13 11.59 -12.26
C CYS A 237 -11.59 10.47 -13.20
N LYS A 238 -11.16 9.25 -12.88
CA LYS A 238 -11.57 8.00 -13.53
C LYS A 238 -12.15 7.07 -12.49
N VAL A 239 -13.23 6.40 -12.85
CA VAL A 239 -13.85 5.35 -12.06
C VAL A 239 -13.59 4.02 -12.74
N TYR A 240 -12.94 3.10 -12.03
CA TYR A 240 -12.58 1.78 -12.53
C TYR A 240 -13.61 0.72 -12.12
N SER A 241 -14.26 0.90 -10.97
CA SER A 241 -15.36 0.03 -10.53
C SER A 241 -16.30 0.72 -9.56
N CYS A 242 -17.54 0.21 -9.49
CA CYS A 242 -18.61 0.71 -8.63
C CYS A 242 -18.97 -0.30 -7.54
N PHE A 243 -19.55 0.18 -6.45
CA PHE A 243 -20.18 -0.65 -5.42
C PHE A 243 -21.36 -1.44 -5.98
N ALA A 244 -21.76 -2.52 -5.28
CA ALA A 244 -22.96 -3.27 -5.61
C ALA A 244 -24.20 -2.36 -5.59
N GLY A 245 -25.10 -2.53 -6.56
CA GLY A 245 -26.25 -1.64 -6.75
C GLY A 245 -25.97 -0.42 -7.63
N PHE A 246 -24.75 -0.31 -8.19
CA PHE A 246 -24.37 0.73 -9.14
C PHE A 246 -23.71 0.11 -10.38
N LYS A 247 -23.82 0.81 -11.52
CA LYS A 247 -23.11 0.51 -12.77
C LYS A 247 -22.18 1.66 -13.15
N LEU A 248 -21.06 1.32 -13.78
CA LEU A 248 -20.14 2.31 -14.33
C LEU A 248 -20.81 3.10 -15.46
N SER A 249 -20.69 4.42 -15.43
CA SER A 249 -21.13 5.31 -16.52
C SER A 249 -20.33 5.07 -17.81
N SER A 250 -20.92 5.37 -18.96
CA SER A 250 -20.29 5.15 -20.27
C SER A 250 -19.01 5.98 -20.49
N ASP A 251 -18.89 7.13 -19.83
CA ASP A 251 -17.71 8.00 -19.85
C ASP A 251 -16.62 7.56 -18.84
N GLY A 252 -16.93 6.60 -17.97
CA GLY A 252 -16.01 6.09 -16.95
C GLY A 252 -15.70 7.11 -15.85
N THR A 253 -16.55 8.11 -15.63
CA THR A 253 -16.32 9.17 -14.62
C THR A 253 -17.28 9.12 -13.44
N SER A 254 -18.30 8.26 -13.46
CA SER A 254 -19.29 8.16 -12.37
C SER A 254 -19.89 6.76 -12.27
N CYS A 255 -20.58 6.51 -11.15
CA CYS A 255 -21.39 5.32 -10.91
C CYS A 255 -22.87 5.70 -10.87
N ILE A 256 -23.70 4.97 -11.61
CA ILE A 256 -25.14 5.21 -11.74
C ILE A 256 -25.87 4.10 -10.98
N ALA A 257 -26.78 4.43 -10.07
CA ALA A 257 -27.58 3.44 -9.35
C ALA A 257 -28.39 2.55 -10.31
N LEU A 258 -28.49 1.26 -9.99
CA LEU A 258 -29.23 0.23 -10.73
C LEU A 258 -30.71 0.18 -10.36
#